data_AF-A0A8K0TSY7-F1
#
_entry.id   AF-A0A8K0TSY7-F1
#
_cell.length_a   1.000
_cell.length_b   1.000
_cell.length_c   1.000
_cell.angle_alpha   90.00
_cell.angle_beta   90.00
_cell.angle_gamma   90.00
#
_symmetry.space_group_name_H-M   'P 1'
#
loop_
_entity.id
_entity.type
_entity.pdbx_description
1 polymer ?
#
loop_
_entity_poly.entity_id
_entity_poly.type
_entity_poly.pdbx_seq_one_letter_code
_entity_poly.pdbx_strand_id
1 'polypeptide(L)'
;MGFLRHVPALFLATELFIAAIGRLVPALRTFHGKVRRKTLRTAPELYPVVPFRDDIQAHLRYVGTWLFVTGLLVAIPATRGARATLGLVLFWTGAGAWSQWRCGMAYRVPVFNAALGVLHIDTYKMVSTRSSDGGPKANGSQATAGEKHELDKEGGAASPDAKRTKTEDDGKGERQLTIEESIAGPGDKVDGKQQEGKDKEPDQKVEEKATEINTEEKAPKEETAEDVKEALEKHEANGASKPNDTAEEPHADPDVPSTVMEKGILYFFFRPRVNTEHPEEVNDIARSYIILRPMAPDAGLGSGPIGDAGNSRVLALPKKTLPQSGRERYMVFVNRTGTSFETLKNEFLEGEKRETKTKGTSVVPEAVPAAEGVYMLTSNGRESHLAYAVTRPNELGEVQSDLGLKKQGSFVLSTKNPKTPAPQNTQLPEGPEFSKEIQDEFRDLRWQPSKPAHLDTLNAQILFIGESGGIDKAVEPRKKDQKEGKEEPREVLEELEEEDLARMKGLSDSDAVFRDLETHAGQYPDMMTTF
;
A
#
# COMPACT_ATOMS: atom_id res chain seq x y z
N MET A 1 40.34 20.64 23.04
CA MET A 1 39.51 19.56 23.64
C MET A 1 38.34 20.05 24.51
N GLY A 2 38.19 21.33 24.85
CA GLY A 2 37.07 21.80 25.70
C GLY A 2 35.69 21.79 25.02
N PHE A 3 35.61 22.19 23.75
CA PHE A 3 34.34 22.31 23.02
C PHE A 3 33.69 20.94 22.69
N LEU A 4 34.49 19.94 22.28
CA LEU A 4 34.00 18.59 21.97
C LEU A 4 33.28 17.91 23.15
N ARG A 5 33.59 18.32 24.39
CA ARG A 5 33.00 17.73 25.61
C ARG A 5 31.57 18.19 25.89
N HIS A 6 31.12 19.27 25.25
CA HIS A 6 29.75 19.79 25.40
C HIS A 6 28.84 19.40 24.23
N VAL A 7 29.38 18.75 23.20
CA VAL A 7 28.64 18.33 22.01
C VAL A 7 27.45 17.42 22.36
N PRO A 8 27.58 16.39 23.23
CA PRO A 8 26.42 15.55 23.59
C PRO A 8 25.29 16.34 24.27
N ALA A 9 25.63 17.28 25.15
CA ALA A 9 24.66 18.11 25.86
C ALA A 9 23.91 19.07 24.92
N LEU A 10 24.65 19.72 24.01
CA LEU A 10 24.08 20.63 23.03
C LEU A 10 23.19 19.89 22.02
N PHE A 11 23.61 18.70 21.59
CA PHE A 11 22.79 17.86 20.73
C PHE A 11 21.50 17.43 21.44
N LEU A 12 21.61 16.93 22.67
CA LEU A 12 20.45 16.57 23.49
C LEU A 12 19.49 17.75 23.73
N ALA A 13 20.02 18.93 24.04
CA ALA A 13 19.20 20.13 24.20
C ALA A 13 18.46 20.48 22.90
N THR A 14 19.13 20.35 21.75
CA THR A 14 18.52 20.60 20.44
C THR A 14 17.38 19.63 20.15
N GLU A 15 17.57 18.33 20.40
CA GLU A 15 16.52 17.31 20.27
C GLU A 15 15.32 17.61 21.18
N LEU A 16 15.56 18.00 22.43
CA LEU A 16 14.49 18.38 23.37
C LEU A 16 13.75 19.64 22.91
N PHE A 17 14.45 20.63 22.34
CA PHE A 17 13.80 21.82 21.79
C PHE A 17 12.99 21.50 20.53
N ILE A 18 13.50 20.66 19.62
CA ILE A 18 12.74 20.20 18.45
C ILE A 18 11.47 19.48 18.92
N ALA A 19 11.58 18.56 19.87
CA ALA A 19 10.44 17.84 20.43
C ALA A 19 9.44 18.77 21.15
N ALA A 20 9.92 19.83 21.81
CA ALA A 20 9.08 20.85 22.43
C ALA A 20 8.37 21.73 21.39
N ILE A 21 9.10 22.20 20.37
CA ILE A 21 8.59 23.03 19.28
C ILE A 21 7.46 22.30 18.55
N GLY A 22 7.62 21.01 18.24
CA GLY A 22 6.57 20.21 17.62
C GLY A 22 5.30 20.11 18.45
N ARG A 23 5.38 20.28 19.77
CA ARG A 23 4.21 20.27 20.67
C ARG A 23 3.61 21.65 20.92
N LEU A 24 4.44 22.69 20.90
CA LEU A 24 4.07 24.04 21.34
C LEU A 24 3.78 25.01 20.19
N VAL A 25 4.20 24.70 18.96
CA VAL A 25 4.13 25.63 17.82
C VAL A 25 3.19 25.09 16.73
N PRO A 26 1.87 25.34 16.83
CA PRO A 26 0.90 24.95 15.79
C PRO A 26 1.17 25.58 14.42
N ALA A 27 1.98 26.65 14.37
CA ALA A 27 2.37 27.28 13.11
C ALA A 27 3.23 26.35 12.23
N LEU A 28 3.94 25.38 12.81
CA LEU A 28 4.64 24.33 12.08
C LEU A 28 3.68 23.15 11.82
N ARG A 29 2.70 23.39 10.93
CA ARG A 29 1.51 22.54 10.79
C ARG A 29 1.82 21.05 10.60
N THR A 30 2.68 20.69 9.65
CA THR A 30 3.07 19.29 9.35
C THR A 30 3.75 18.64 10.55
N PHE A 31 4.75 19.30 11.13
CA PHE A 31 5.49 18.78 12.29
C PHE A 31 4.61 18.68 13.55
N HIS A 32 3.75 19.68 13.80
CA HIS A 32 2.80 19.67 14.91
C HIS A 32 1.74 18.59 14.77
N GLY A 33 1.22 18.38 13.55
CA GLY A 33 0.28 17.31 13.21
C GLY A 33 0.87 15.92 13.54
N LYS A 34 2.07 15.63 13.04
CA LYS A 34 2.81 14.38 13.33
C LYS A 34 2.96 14.13 14.83
N VAL A 35 3.34 15.15 15.59
CA VAL A 35 3.50 15.00 17.05
C VAL A 35 2.15 14.82 17.75
N ARG A 36 1.11 15.53 17.31
CA ARG A 36 -0.25 15.40 17.85
C ARG A 36 -0.83 14.01 17.63
N ARG A 37 -0.65 13.41 16.44
CA ARG A 37 -1.10 12.03 16.14
C ARG A 37 -0.39 10.99 16.98
N LYS A 38 0.94 11.09 17.10
CA LYS A 38 1.70 10.27 18.05
C LYS A 38 1.17 10.43 19.48
N THR A 39 0.77 11.63 19.87
CA THR A 39 0.18 11.89 21.19
C THR A 39 -1.23 11.32 21.34
N LEU A 40 -2.07 11.27 20.30
CA LEU A 40 -3.37 10.58 20.34
C LEU A 40 -3.22 9.12 20.79
N ARG A 41 -2.22 8.41 20.25
CA ARG A 41 -1.93 7.02 20.64
C ARG A 41 -1.25 6.90 22.01
N THR A 42 -0.30 7.78 22.33
CA THR A 42 0.54 7.65 23.54
C THR A 42 0.00 8.31 24.80
N ALA A 43 -0.91 9.29 24.68
CA ALA A 43 -1.44 10.02 25.83
C ALA A 43 -2.20 9.12 26.82
N PRO A 44 -3.03 8.16 26.39
CA PRO A 44 -3.73 7.25 27.30
C PRO A 44 -2.77 6.43 28.17
N GLU A 45 -1.67 5.94 27.60
CA GLU A 45 -0.68 5.15 28.34
C GLU A 45 0.05 5.99 29.40
N LEU A 46 0.29 7.28 29.13
CA LEU A 46 0.98 8.18 30.06
C LEU A 46 0.11 8.66 31.24
N TYR A 47 -1.18 8.38 31.26
CA TYR A 47 -2.04 8.73 32.39
C TYR A 47 -1.84 7.74 33.56
N PRO A 48 -1.78 8.18 34.83
CA PRO A 48 -2.00 9.54 35.34
C PRO A 48 -0.74 10.39 35.47
N VAL A 49 0.42 9.90 35.01
CA VAL A 49 1.71 10.61 35.12
C VAL A 49 1.66 11.96 34.38
N VAL A 50 1.09 11.96 33.17
CA VAL A 50 0.62 13.18 32.52
C VAL A 50 -0.89 13.29 32.78
N PRO A 51 -1.37 14.37 33.42
CA PRO A 51 -2.74 14.45 33.94
C PRO A 51 -3.79 14.77 32.86
N PHE A 52 -3.52 14.43 31.60
CA PHE A 52 -4.38 14.70 30.45
C PHE A 52 -4.46 13.44 29.60
N ARG A 53 -5.55 12.69 29.79
CA ARG A 53 -5.84 11.46 29.03
C ARG A 53 -6.43 11.80 27.66
N ASP A 54 -7.55 12.52 27.67
CA ASP A 54 -8.36 12.77 26.47
C ASP A 54 -8.18 14.20 25.91
N ASP A 55 -7.72 15.15 26.73
CA ASP A 55 -7.37 16.50 26.27
C ASP A 55 -5.96 16.53 25.67
N ILE A 56 -5.88 16.19 24.40
CA ILE A 56 -4.60 16.11 23.66
C ILE A 56 -3.92 17.48 23.54
N GLN A 57 -4.67 18.57 23.47
CA GLN A 57 -4.09 19.91 23.38
C GLN A 57 -3.42 20.29 24.70
N ALA A 58 -4.07 20.01 25.84
CA ALA A 58 -3.46 20.18 27.15
C ALA A 58 -2.28 19.23 27.37
N HIS A 59 -2.39 17.97 26.93
CA HIS A 59 -1.30 17.00 26.98
C HIS A 59 -0.06 17.49 26.23
N LEU A 60 -0.22 17.92 24.97
CA LEU A 60 0.85 18.45 24.13
C LEU A 60 1.52 19.64 24.78
N ARG A 61 0.73 20.61 25.27
CA ARG A 61 1.25 21.80 25.96
C ARG A 61 2.02 21.43 27.22
N TYR A 62 1.50 20.50 28.01
CA TYR A 62 2.15 20.03 29.24
C TYR A 62 3.51 19.38 28.96
N VAL A 63 3.52 18.35 28.12
CA VAL A 63 4.75 17.63 27.76
C VAL A 63 5.72 18.55 27.01
N GLY A 64 5.23 19.37 26.09
CA GLY A 64 6.03 20.33 25.33
C GLY A 64 6.71 21.36 26.23
N THR A 65 5.99 21.90 27.22
CA THR A 65 6.55 22.84 28.20
C THR A 65 7.66 22.19 29.01
N TRP A 66 7.45 20.96 29.48
CA TRP A 66 8.46 20.24 30.24
C TRP A 66 9.69 19.88 29.42
N LEU A 67 9.52 19.46 28.16
CA LEU A 67 10.64 19.23 27.24
C LEU A 67 11.42 20.52 26.99
N PHE A 68 10.74 21.65 26.83
CA PHE A 68 11.38 22.96 26.67
C PHE A 68 12.21 23.34 27.91
N VAL A 69 11.62 23.23 29.11
CA VAL A 69 12.30 23.48 30.38
C VAL A 69 13.51 22.55 30.54
N THR A 70 13.35 21.28 30.21
CA THR A 70 14.45 20.29 30.27
C THR A 70 15.57 20.67 29.29
N GLY A 71 15.24 21.04 28.06
CA GLY A 71 16.19 21.51 27.06
C GLY A 71 16.97 22.75 27.54
N LEU A 72 16.27 23.70 28.17
CA LEU A 72 16.87 24.90 28.74
C LEU A 72 17.86 24.57 29.87
N LEU A 73 17.48 23.65 30.77
CA LEU A 73 18.36 23.19 31.86
C LEU A 73 19.61 22.46 31.35
N VAL A 74 19.51 21.71 30.26
CA VAL A 74 20.65 21.04 29.61
C VAL A 74 21.54 22.06 28.89
N ALA A 75 20.94 23.07 28.26
CA ALA A 75 21.64 24.12 27.53
C ALA A 75 22.43 25.06 28.44
N ILE A 76 21.94 25.39 29.63
CA ILE A 76 22.59 26.35 30.54
C ILE A 76 23.76 25.71 31.30
N PRO A 77 25.00 26.24 31.20
CA PRO A 77 26.18 25.65 31.85
C PRO A 77 26.08 25.47 33.37
N ALA A 78 25.34 26.32 34.07
CA ALA A 78 25.18 26.28 35.54
C ALA A 78 24.30 25.11 36.03
N THR A 79 23.31 24.70 35.23
CA THR A 79 22.41 23.58 35.53
C THR A 79 22.82 22.30 34.80
N ARG A 80 23.64 22.45 33.76
CA ARG A 80 24.18 21.37 32.96
C ARG A 80 24.97 20.38 33.84
N GLY A 81 24.45 19.16 33.96
CA GLY A 81 25.08 18.07 34.73
C GLY A 81 24.59 17.93 36.18
N ALA A 82 23.64 18.78 36.62
CA ALA A 82 22.97 18.58 37.90
C ALA A 82 22.17 17.27 37.90
N ARG A 83 22.16 16.58 39.05
CA ARG A 83 21.38 15.33 39.23
C ARG A 83 19.89 15.53 38.93
N ALA A 84 19.35 16.70 39.27
CA ALA A 84 17.95 17.06 38.98
C ALA A 84 17.69 17.15 37.47
N THR A 85 18.57 17.80 36.72
CA THR A 85 18.47 17.92 35.26
C THR A 85 18.54 16.55 34.58
N LEU A 86 19.46 15.67 35.02
CA LEU A 86 19.51 14.30 34.52
C LEU A 86 18.23 13.54 34.84
N GLY A 87 17.74 13.63 36.07
CA GLY A 87 16.50 12.95 36.48
C GLY A 87 15.34 13.34 35.56
N LEU A 88 15.24 14.62 35.21
CA LEU A 88 14.23 15.13 34.30
C LEU A 88 14.41 14.61 32.86
N VAL A 89 15.64 14.60 32.35
CA VAL A 89 15.95 14.02 31.02
C VAL A 89 15.54 12.56 30.98
N LEU A 90 16.04 11.74 31.91
CA LEU A 90 15.80 10.30 31.96
C LEU A 90 14.31 9.99 32.13
N PHE A 91 13.60 10.78 32.94
CA PHE A 91 12.16 10.66 33.12
C PHE A 91 11.42 10.86 31.80
N TRP A 92 11.64 11.98 31.09
CA TRP A 92 10.90 12.26 29.85
C TRP A 92 11.28 11.33 28.71
N THR A 93 12.56 10.97 28.58
CA THR A 93 12.99 9.99 27.57
C THR A 93 12.47 8.58 27.90
N GLY A 94 12.45 8.21 29.18
CA GLY A 94 11.91 6.93 29.64
C GLY A 94 10.40 6.83 29.45
N ALA A 95 9.65 7.85 29.87
CA ALA A 95 8.21 7.94 29.66
C ALA A 95 7.85 7.90 28.17
N GLY A 96 8.59 8.63 27.34
CA GLY A 96 8.41 8.60 25.90
C GLY A 96 8.72 7.25 25.26
N ALA A 97 9.79 6.56 25.70
CA ALA A 97 10.14 5.23 25.22
C ALA A 97 9.08 4.20 25.61
N TRP A 98 8.64 4.25 26.87
CA TRP A 98 7.67 3.32 27.44
C TRP A 98 6.29 3.45 26.77
N SER A 99 5.78 4.67 26.59
CA SER A 99 4.49 4.86 25.92
C SER A 99 4.52 4.43 24.46
N GLN A 100 5.64 4.66 23.76
CA GLN A 100 5.81 4.20 22.38
C GLN A 100 5.86 2.67 22.27
N TRP A 101 6.58 2.02 23.17
CA TRP A 101 6.65 0.55 23.22
C TRP A 101 5.28 -0.08 23.48
N ARG A 102 4.48 0.50 24.39
CA ARG A 102 3.13 0.03 24.70
C ARG A 102 2.18 0.09 23.52
N CYS A 103 2.36 1.07 22.63
CA CYS A 103 1.58 1.23 21.40
C CYS A 103 2.24 0.57 20.18
N GLY A 104 3.24 -0.29 20.34
CA GLY A 104 3.90 -0.96 19.21
C GLY A 104 4.73 -0.06 18.29
N MET A 105 5.00 1.20 18.67
CA MET A 105 5.74 2.16 17.85
C MET A 105 7.25 2.06 18.05
N ALA A 106 8.01 2.56 17.06
CA ALA A 106 9.47 2.70 17.18
C ALA A 106 9.86 3.75 18.25
N TYR A 107 10.77 3.38 19.16
CA TYR A 107 11.19 4.19 20.31
C TYR A 107 12.70 4.53 20.32
N ARG A 108 13.34 4.53 19.14
CA ARG A 108 14.80 4.74 18.99
C ARG A 108 15.26 6.11 19.47
N VAL A 109 14.53 7.18 19.12
CA VAL A 109 14.89 8.56 19.48
C VAL A 109 14.88 8.80 21.00
N PRO A 110 13.83 8.40 21.75
CA PRO A 110 13.87 8.46 23.21
C PRO A 110 15.05 7.71 23.83
N VAL A 111 15.36 6.50 23.35
CA VAL A 111 16.50 5.70 23.85
C VAL A 111 17.83 6.38 23.58
N PHE A 112 18.00 6.93 22.38
CA PHE A 112 19.18 7.69 22.01
C PHE A 112 19.37 8.92 22.90
N ASN A 113 18.29 9.67 23.17
CA ASN A 113 18.31 10.82 24.06
C ASN A 113 18.65 10.44 25.51
N ALA A 114 18.16 9.29 25.99
CA ALA A 114 18.54 8.75 27.29
C ALA A 114 20.05 8.44 27.35
N ALA A 115 20.60 7.80 26.31
CA ALA A 115 22.03 7.51 26.22
C ALA A 115 22.89 8.80 26.21
N LEU A 116 22.47 9.83 25.46
CA LEU A 116 23.11 11.14 25.48
C LEU A 116 23.07 11.78 26.86
N GLY A 117 21.95 11.64 27.59
CA GLY A 117 21.80 12.11 28.96
C GLY A 117 22.80 11.47 29.92
N VAL A 118 23.05 10.17 29.79
CA VAL A 118 24.03 9.43 30.60
C VAL A 118 25.47 9.81 30.23
N LEU A 119 25.80 9.80 28.93
CA LEU A 119 27.14 10.16 28.42
C LEU A 119 27.55 11.58 28.86
N HIS A 120 26.59 12.50 28.90
CA HIS A 120 26.79 13.86 29.37
C HIS A 120 27.35 13.94 30.82
N ILE A 121 26.91 13.06 31.72
CA ILE A 121 27.37 13.05 33.12
C ILE A 121 28.80 12.56 33.28
N ASP A 122 29.20 11.53 32.55
CA ASP A 122 30.54 10.95 32.69
C ASP A 122 31.61 11.97 32.25
N THR A 123 31.30 12.79 31.25
CA THR A 123 32.14 13.94 30.87
C THR A 123 32.23 15.05 31.93
N TYR A 124 31.18 15.25 32.76
CA TYR A 124 31.16 16.30 33.79
C TYR A 124 31.72 15.85 35.14
N LYS A 125 31.53 14.58 35.53
CA LYS A 125 32.14 14.01 36.76
C LYS A 125 33.67 14.01 36.71
N MET A 126 34.29 13.83 35.53
CA MET A 126 35.75 13.96 35.36
C MET A 126 36.28 15.39 35.60
N VAL A 127 35.43 16.42 35.54
CA VAL A 127 35.83 17.81 35.76
C VAL A 127 35.83 18.15 37.25
N SER A 128 34.80 17.72 37.99
CA SER A 128 34.70 18.01 39.43
C SER A 128 35.80 17.36 40.27
N THR A 129 36.41 16.28 39.79
CA THR A 129 37.54 15.59 40.45
C THR A 129 38.91 16.10 40.02
N ARG A 130 39.01 16.86 38.92
CA ARG A 130 40.28 17.46 38.45
C ARG A 130 40.50 18.89 38.93
N SER A 131 39.45 19.59 39.36
CA SER A 131 39.54 20.96 39.88
C SER A 131 39.93 21.06 41.36
N SER A 132 40.26 19.95 42.04
CA SER A 132 40.66 19.94 43.46
C SER A 132 42.16 19.70 43.72
N ASP A 133 43.01 19.58 42.70
CA ASP A 133 44.46 19.47 42.88
C ASP A 133 45.20 20.44 41.95
N GLY A 134 45.64 21.57 42.50
CA GLY A 134 46.30 22.63 41.75
C GLY A 134 47.16 23.53 42.63
N GLY A 135 48.21 22.97 43.25
CA GLY A 135 49.34 23.74 43.78
C GLY A 135 50.50 23.75 42.76
N PRO A 136 51.19 24.89 42.52
CA PRO A 136 52.06 25.05 41.36
C PRO A 136 53.49 24.56 41.65
N LYS A 137 54.11 23.92 40.66
CA LYS A 137 55.58 23.90 40.53
C LYS A 137 56.00 24.24 39.11
N ALA A 138 56.92 25.19 39.06
CA ALA A 138 57.56 25.78 37.89
C ALA A 138 58.81 25.02 37.45
N ASN A 139 59.38 25.51 36.33
CA ASN A 139 60.60 25.14 35.58
C ASN A 139 60.35 24.14 34.43
N GLY A 140 60.77 24.36 33.19
CA GLY A 140 61.51 25.48 32.57
C GLY A 140 62.10 25.05 31.21
N SER A 141 62.17 25.98 30.23
CA SER A 141 63.03 26.00 29.01
C SER A 141 62.88 24.83 27.99
N GLN A 142 63.07 24.93 26.67
CA GLN A 142 63.63 25.93 25.75
C GLN A 142 63.32 25.48 24.29
N ALA A 143 63.33 26.45 23.35
CA ALA A 143 63.77 26.39 21.94
C ALA A 143 63.00 25.52 20.91
N THR A 144 62.39 26.06 19.83
CA THR A 144 62.88 26.56 18.50
C THR A 144 62.31 25.63 17.41
N ALA A 145 62.11 25.92 16.12
CA ALA A 145 61.96 27.08 15.23
C ALA A 145 61.77 26.49 13.80
N GLY A 146 61.04 27.16 12.91
CA GLY A 146 61.06 27.00 11.42
C GLY A 146 60.39 25.74 10.84
N GLU A 147 59.85 25.69 9.62
CA GLU A 147 59.89 26.63 8.48
C GLU A 147 58.81 26.23 7.43
N LYS A 148 58.45 27.20 6.57
CA LYS A 148 57.46 27.14 5.48
C LYS A 148 58.06 26.56 4.18
N HIS A 149 57.21 26.10 3.27
CA HIS A 149 57.06 26.56 1.85
C HIS A 149 55.93 25.72 1.21
N GLU A 150 54.80 26.29 0.82
CA GLU A 150 54.46 27.07 -0.40
C GLU A 150 54.26 26.25 -1.69
N LEU A 151 53.16 26.63 -2.33
CA LEU A 151 52.51 26.16 -3.56
C LEU A 151 53.43 26.12 -4.79
N ASP A 152 53.04 25.31 -5.78
CA ASP A 152 52.90 25.85 -7.13
C ASP A 152 51.88 25.08 -7.99
N LYS A 153 51.42 25.82 -8.99
CA LYS A 153 50.18 25.71 -9.75
C LYS A 153 50.47 25.34 -11.21
N GLU A 154 49.40 24.87 -11.85
CA GLU A 154 49.03 25.07 -13.27
C GLU A 154 49.72 24.26 -14.39
N GLY A 155 48.88 23.89 -15.36
CA GLY A 155 49.29 23.42 -16.69
C GLY A 155 48.25 22.49 -17.32
N GLY A 156 47.30 23.04 -18.06
CA GLY A 156 46.17 22.34 -18.67
C GLY A 156 46.47 21.61 -19.99
N ALA A 157 45.45 20.91 -20.51
CA ALA A 157 45.00 20.98 -21.91
C ALA A 157 43.97 19.87 -22.24
N ALA A 158 42.83 20.32 -22.77
CA ALA A 158 42.06 19.78 -23.91
C ALA A 158 41.53 18.33 -23.94
N SER A 159 40.22 18.25 -24.18
CA SER A 159 39.38 17.10 -24.57
C SER A 159 39.81 16.42 -25.89
N PRO A 160 39.17 15.27 -26.22
CA PRO A 160 38.12 15.37 -27.25
C PRO A 160 36.85 14.51 -27.03
N ASP A 161 35.82 14.94 -27.77
CA ASP A 161 34.49 14.36 -28.03
C ASP A 161 34.46 12.90 -28.53
N ALA A 162 33.34 12.20 -28.26
CA ALA A 162 32.91 11.04 -29.03
C ALA A 162 31.38 10.97 -29.20
N LYS A 163 30.98 10.96 -30.48
CA LYS A 163 29.65 10.88 -31.08
C LYS A 163 29.20 9.41 -31.20
N ARG A 164 27.94 9.06 -30.93
CA ARG A 164 27.26 7.86 -31.51
C ARG A 164 25.73 8.02 -31.44
N THR A 165 25.08 8.43 -32.53
CA THR A 165 24.35 7.65 -33.57
C THR A 165 23.01 7.06 -33.12
N LYS A 166 21.99 7.51 -33.85
CA LYS A 166 20.57 7.16 -33.84
C LYS A 166 20.36 5.99 -34.81
N THR A 167 19.60 4.98 -34.43
CA THR A 167 19.05 3.98 -35.37
C THR A 167 17.56 3.82 -35.08
N GLU A 168 16.77 4.01 -36.13
CA GLU A 168 15.35 3.71 -36.23
C GLU A 168 15.21 2.21 -36.55
N ASP A 169 14.27 1.51 -35.92
CA ASP A 169 13.79 0.22 -36.42
C ASP A 169 12.28 0.10 -36.22
N ASP A 170 11.60 -0.19 -37.32
CA ASP A 170 10.16 -0.34 -37.48
C ASP A 170 9.78 -1.80 -37.16
N GLY A 171 9.18 -2.02 -35.98
CA GLY A 171 8.69 -3.32 -35.53
C GLY A 171 7.17 -3.42 -35.63
N LYS A 172 6.70 -4.24 -36.57
CA LYS A 172 5.30 -4.62 -36.86
C LYS A 172 4.39 -4.74 -35.63
N GLY A 173 3.25 -4.08 -35.71
CA GLY A 173 2.14 -4.20 -34.75
C GLY A 173 1.62 -5.64 -34.67
N GLU A 174 1.70 -6.19 -33.47
CA GLU A 174 1.01 -7.43 -33.11
C GLU A 174 -0.50 -7.20 -33.00
N ARG A 175 -1.24 -8.18 -33.49
CA ARG A 175 -2.70 -8.20 -33.56
C ARG A 175 -3.32 -8.10 -32.17
N GLN A 176 -4.25 -7.16 -32.06
CA GLN A 176 -5.15 -6.98 -30.93
C GLN A 176 -6.06 -8.21 -30.79
N LEU A 177 -6.01 -8.91 -29.65
CA LEU A 177 -7.00 -9.92 -29.28
C LEU A 177 -8.32 -9.20 -28.92
N THR A 178 -9.42 -9.66 -29.51
CA THR A 178 -10.76 -9.07 -29.38
C THR A 178 -11.42 -9.43 -28.04
N ILE A 179 -12.27 -8.52 -27.56
CA ILE A 179 -12.95 -8.60 -26.26
C ILE A 179 -13.85 -9.84 -26.11
N GLU A 180 -14.28 -10.45 -27.22
CA GLU A 180 -15.17 -11.62 -27.23
C GLU A 180 -14.56 -12.88 -26.57
N GLU A 181 -13.24 -13.06 -26.56
CA GLU A 181 -12.59 -14.16 -25.83
C GLU A 181 -12.45 -13.91 -24.32
N SER A 182 -12.80 -12.70 -23.84
CA SER A 182 -12.55 -12.30 -22.46
C SER A 182 -13.74 -12.47 -21.52
N ILE A 183 -14.94 -12.77 -22.04
CA ILE A 183 -16.20 -12.68 -21.27
C ILE A 183 -17.09 -13.94 -21.42
N ALA A 184 -16.77 -14.87 -22.33
CA ALA A 184 -17.47 -16.15 -22.42
C ALA A 184 -16.48 -17.31 -22.53
N GLY A 185 -16.71 -18.40 -21.79
CA GLY A 185 -16.11 -19.70 -22.11
C GLY A 185 -16.56 -20.13 -23.53
N PRO A 186 -15.74 -20.85 -24.30
CA PRO A 186 -16.06 -21.13 -25.69
C PRO A 186 -17.12 -22.24 -25.79
N GLY A 187 -18.37 -21.85 -26.06
CA GLY A 187 -19.47 -22.73 -26.41
C GLY A 187 -20.44 -22.03 -27.35
N ASP A 188 -20.69 -22.65 -28.51
CA ASP A 188 -21.64 -22.30 -29.56
C ASP A 188 -21.37 -21.05 -30.40
N LYS A 189 -20.67 -21.25 -31.54
CA LYS A 189 -21.24 -21.06 -32.89
C LYS A 189 -20.52 -21.97 -33.90
N VAL A 190 -21.24 -22.91 -34.50
CA VAL A 190 -20.87 -23.50 -35.81
C VAL A 190 -22.03 -23.20 -36.75
N ASP A 191 -21.84 -22.19 -37.59
CA ASP A 191 -22.67 -21.98 -38.79
C ASP A 191 -22.26 -23.01 -39.84
N GLY A 192 -23.04 -24.09 -39.95
CA GLY A 192 -22.92 -25.09 -41.01
C GLY A 192 -23.88 -24.78 -42.16
N LYS A 193 -23.36 -24.23 -43.26
CA LYS A 193 -24.05 -24.17 -44.55
C LYS A 193 -24.25 -25.60 -45.08
N GLN A 194 -25.48 -25.87 -45.50
CA GLN A 194 -25.96 -27.06 -46.18
C GLN A 194 -25.16 -27.37 -47.46
N GLN A 195 -24.85 -28.65 -47.67
CA GLN A 195 -24.89 -29.24 -49.00
C GLN A 195 -25.26 -30.73 -48.92
N GLU A 196 -26.33 -31.08 -49.65
CA GLU A 196 -26.92 -32.41 -49.76
C GLU A 196 -25.97 -33.42 -50.43
N GLY A 197 -26.04 -34.67 -49.98
CA GLY A 197 -25.45 -35.82 -50.66
C GLY A 197 -25.94 -37.12 -50.05
N LYS A 198 -26.95 -37.72 -50.70
CA LYS A 198 -27.46 -39.08 -50.46
C LYS A 198 -26.32 -40.11 -50.45
N ASP A 199 -26.36 -41.08 -49.53
CA ASP A 199 -26.62 -42.49 -49.88
C ASP A 199 -26.57 -43.45 -48.66
N LYS A 200 -27.74 -44.08 -48.44
CA LYS A 200 -28.02 -45.50 -48.12
C LYS A 200 -27.06 -46.31 -47.22
N GLU A 201 -27.62 -46.67 -46.06
CA GLU A 201 -27.41 -47.92 -45.31
C GLU A 201 -27.65 -49.19 -46.15
N PRO A 202 -27.09 -50.35 -45.74
CA PRO A 202 -27.88 -51.26 -44.89
C PRO A 202 -27.12 -51.92 -43.74
N ASP A 203 -27.76 -51.85 -42.57
CA ASP A 203 -28.01 -52.88 -41.56
C ASP A 203 -27.34 -54.27 -41.72
N GLN A 204 -26.65 -54.71 -40.66
CA GLN A 204 -26.53 -56.13 -40.28
C GLN A 204 -26.68 -56.30 -38.76
N LYS A 205 -27.78 -56.97 -38.39
CA LYS A 205 -28.08 -57.59 -37.09
C LYS A 205 -27.11 -58.71 -36.74
N VAL A 206 -26.67 -58.75 -35.49
CA VAL A 206 -26.40 -59.99 -34.72
C VAL A 206 -26.82 -59.77 -33.25
N GLU A 207 -27.90 -60.46 -32.84
CA GLU A 207 -28.25 -60.87 -31.46
C GLU A 207 -27.19 -61.89 -30.97
N GLU A 208 -26.87 -62.20 -29.72
CA GLU A 208 -27.48 -62.10 -28.39
C GLU A 208 -26.40 -62.63 -27.40
N LYS A 209 -26.26 -62.10 -26.18
CA LYS A 209 -26.59 -62.84 -24.95
C LYS A 209 -26.24 -62.07 -23.66
N ALA A 210 -27.25 -62.06 -22.80
CA ALA A 210 -27.35 -61.46 -21.49
C ALA A 210 -26.42 -62.05 -20.41
N THR A 211 -26.13 -61.23 -19.40
CA THR A 211 -26.28 -61.66 -18.00
C THR A 211 -26.84 -60.51 -17.16
N GLU A 212 -27.76 -60.86 -16.28
CA GLU A 212 -28.82 -60.11 -15.60
C GLU A 212 -28.36 -59.25 -14.40
N ILE A 213 -28.87 -58.01 -14.27
CA ILE A 213 -29.94 -57.50 -13.35
C ILE A 213 -29.47 -57.19 -11.90
N ASN A 214 -29.48 -55.90 -11.49
CA ASN A 214 -30.58 -55.33 -10.69
C ASN A 214 -30.51 -53.79 -10.51
N THR A 215 -31.49 -53.13 -11.14
CA THR A 215 -32.32 -51.98 -10.74
C THR A 215 -32.08 -51.28 -9.39
N GLU A 216 -31.98 -49.95 -9.40
CA GLU A 216 -33.02 -49.07 -8.83
C GLU A 216 -32.88 -47.62 -9.35
N GLU A 217 -33.91 -47.20 -10.06
CA GLU A 217 -34.14 -45.87 -10.61
C GLU A 217 -34.81 -44.99 -9.55
N LYS A 218 -34.24 -43.81 -9.27
CA LYS A 218 -34.95 -42.73 -8.57
C LYS A 218 -34.57 -41.39 -9.18
N ALA A 219 -35.54 -40.79 -9.86
CA ALA A 219 -35.50 -39.45 -10.43
C ALA A 219 -35.17 -38.36 -9.38
N PRO A 220 -34.45 -37.28 -9.73
CA PRO A 220 -34.29 -36.13 -8.86
C PRO A 220 -35.58 -35.29 -8.82
N LYS A 221 -35.97 -34.87 -7.62
CA LYS A 221 -37.05 -33.91 -7.38
C LYS A 221 -36.58 -32.51 -7.75
N GLU A 222 -37.45 -31.75 -8.42
CA GLU A 222 -37.38 -30.29 -8.51
C GLU A 222 -37.50 -29.68 -7.11
N GLU A 223 -36.53 -28.85 -6.72
CA GLU A 223 -36.62 -28.01 -5.52
C GLU A 223 -37.33 -26.70 -5.87
N THR A 224 -38.33 -26.35 -5.06
CA THR A 224 -39.15 -25.16 -5.20
C THR A 224 -38.48 -23.93 -4.57
N ALA A 225 -38.81 -22.75 -5.10
CA ALA A 225 -38.28 -21.43 -4.70
C ALA A 225 -38.48 -21.01 -3.23
N GLU A 226 -39.07 -21.86 -2.38
CA GLU A 226 -39.18 -21.65 -0.93
C GLU A 226 -37.96 -22.24 -0.18
N ASP A 227 -37.32 -23.29 -0.69
CA ASP A 227 -36.10 -23.88 -0.08
C ASP A 227 -34.87 -22.97 -0.28
N VAL A 228 -34.85 -22.16 -1.34
CA VAL A 228 -33.80 -21.15 -1.60
C VAL A 228 -33.94 -19.95 -0.65
N LYS A 229 -35.16 -19.63 -0.18
CA LYS A 229 -35.38 -18.53 0.77
C LYS A 229 -34.99 -18.92 2.20
N GLU A 230 -35.18 -20.17 2.61
CA GLU A 230 -34.75 -20.63 3.93
C GLU A 230 -33.22 -20.81 4.03
N ALA A 231 -32.53 -21.04 2.90
CA ALA A 231 -31.07 -20.98 2.81
C ALA A 231 -30.51 -19.55 2.88
N LEU A 232 -31.23 -18.55 2.35
CA LEU A 232 -30.83 -17.13 2.42
C LEU A 232 -31.04 -16.50 3.82
N GLU A 233 -32.03 -16.97 4.60
CA GLU A 233 -32.29 -16.41 5.94
C GLU A 233 -31.53 -17.12 7.08
N LYS A 234 -30.93 -18.30 6.85
CA LYS A 234 -30.10 -19.00 7.85
C LYS A 234 -28.60 -18.66 7.79
N HIS A 235 -28.15 -17.92 6.77
CA HIS A 235 -26.74 -17.49 6.65
C HIS A 235 -26.43 -16.13 7.30
N GLU A 236 -27.42 -15.42 7.88
CA GLU A 236 -27.17 -14.18 8.64
C GLU A 236 -26.78 -14.41 10.12
N ALA A 237 -26.66 -15.65 10.59
CA ALA A 237 -26.48 -15.93 12.03
C ALA A 237 -25.16 -16.59 12.45
N ASN A 238 -24.22 -16.89 11.55
CA ASN A 238 -22.92 -17.46 11.94
C ASN A 238 -21.79 -17.10 10.95
N GLY A 239 -21.47 -15.82 10.89
CA GLY A 239 -20.28 -15.29 10.24
C GLY A 239 -19.80 -13.97 10.87
N ALA A 240 -20.26 -13.66 12.09
CA ALA A 240 -19.81 -12.49 12.82
C ALA A 240 -18.41 -12.76 13.38
N SER A 241 -17.38 -12.41 12.61
CA SER A 241 -16.11 -12.02 13.20
C SER A 241 -16.41 -10.96 14.27
N LYS A 242 -15.85 -11.15 15.47
CA LYS A 242 -16.06 -10.21 16.58
C LYS A 242 -15.61 -8.81 16.11
N PRO A 243 -16.31 -7.73 16.47
CA PRO A 243 -16.00 -6.36 16.05
C PRO A 243 -14.68 -5.80 16.65
N ASN A 244 -13.80 -6.65 17.18
CA ASN A 244 -12.61 -6.28 17.95
C ASN A 244 -11.29 -6.91 17.43
N ASP A 245 -11.29 -7.61 16.28
CA ASP A 245 -10.10 -8.34 15.78
C ASP A 245 -9.63 -7.90 14.37
N THR A 246 -10.17 -6.79 13.85
CA THR A 246 -9.65 -6.15 12.63
C THR A 246 -8.61 -5.10 12.97
N ALA A 247 -7.55 -5.01 12.18
CA ALA A 247 -6.56 -3.94 12.30
C ALA A 247 -7.05 -2.59 11.77
N GLU A 248 -8.19 -2.52 11.07
CA GLU A 248 -8.76 -1.23 10.68
C GLU A 248 -9.22 -0.45 11.93
N GLU A 249 -8.72 0.78 12.09
CA GLU A 249 -9.08 1.71 13.16
C GLU A 249 -9.96 2.84 12.60
N PRO A 250 -11.30 2.78 12.70
CA PRO A 250 -12.17 3.83 12.18
C PRO A 250 -11.90 5.19 12.83
N HIS A 251 -11.94 6.27 12.04
CA HIS A 251 -11.75 7.66 12.51
C HIS A 251 -10.42 7.91 13.25
N ALA A 252 -9.38 7.11 12.98
CA ALA A 252 -8.05 7.29 13.56
C ALA A 252 -7.40 8.63 13.18
N ASP A 253 -7.71 9.15 11.98
CA ASP A 253 -7.18 10.42 11.49
C ASP A 253 -8.29 11.44 11.14
N PRO A 254 -8.60 12.40 12.04
CA PRO A 254 -9.62 13.41 11.79
C PRO A 254 -9.17 14.52 10.82
N ASP A 255 -7.89 14.58 10.46
CA ASP A 255 -7.27 15.70 9.73
C ASP A 255 -6.96 15.38 8.27
N VAL A 256 -7.56 14.32 7.73
CA VAL A 256 -7.44 13.91 6.33
C VAL A 256 -7.90 15.03 5.38
N PRO A 257 -7.11 15.34 4.33
CA PRO A 257 -7.46 16.38 3.36
C PRO A 257 -8.63 15.97 2.47
N SER A 258 -9.43 16.96 2.05
CA SER A 258 -10.60 16.74 1.18
C SER A 258 -10.27 16.20 -0.21
N THR A 259 -8.98 16.17 -0.59
CA THR A 259 -8.50 15.52 -1.80
C THR A 259 -8.56 14.00 -1.72
N VAL A 260 -8.45 13.39 -0.54
CA VAL A 260 -8.47 11.93 -0.37
C VAL A 260 -9.92 11.48 -0.30
N MET A 261 -10.39 10.77 -1.32
CA MET A 261 -11.76 10.28 -1.41
C MET A 261 -11.93 8.90 -0.78
N GLU A 262 -10.87 8.10 -0.82
CA GLU A 262 -10.81 6.72 -0.32
C GLU A 262 -9.34 6.36 -0.10
N LYS A 263 -9.06 5.46 0.83
CA LYS A 263 -7.76 4.79 0.97
C LYS A 263 -7.97 3.33 1.33
N GLY A 264 -6.91 2.53 1.33
CA GLY A 264 -6.99 1.14 1.74
C GLY A 264 -5.79 0.31 1.34
N ILE A 265 -5.97 -1.01 1.32
CA ILE A 265 -4.97 -1.96 0.86
C ILE A 265 -5.25 -2.36 -0.59
N LEU A 266 -4.19 -2.55 -1.35
CA LEU A 266 -4.26 -3.14 -2.67
C LEU A 266 -3.39 -4.39 -2.76
N TYR A 267 -3.76 -5.28 -3.65
CA TYR A 267 -2.91 -6.39 -4.07
C TYR A 267 -2.79 -6.42 -5.59
N PHE A 268 -1.58 -6.65 -6.08
CA PHE A 268 -1.33 -6.96 -7.47
C PHE A 268 -1.27 -8.47 -7.63
N PHE A 269 -2.11 -9.01 -8.50
CA PHE A 269 -2.13 -10.42 -8.85
C PHE A 269 -1.96 -10.58 -10.36
N PHE A 270 -1.47 -11.75 -10.78
CA PHE A 270 -1.58 -12.17 -12.15
C PHE A 270 -2.03 -13.63 -12.21
N ARG A 271 -2.57 -14.03 -13.35
CA ARG A 271 -2.89 -15.43 -13.62
C ARG A 271 -2.00 -15.92 -14.77
N PRO A 272 -1.25 -17.01 -14.58
CA PRO A 272 -0.50 -17.63 -15.65
C PRO A 272 -1.40 -18.12 -16.79
N ARG A 273 -0.80 -18.40 -17.95
CA ARG A 273 -1.46 -19.01 -19.09
C ARG A 273 -1.96 -20.41 -18.76
N VAL A 274 -2.97 -20.82 -19.52
CA VAL A 274 -3.54 -22.16 -19.43
C VAL A 274 -2.45 -23.20 -19.64
N ASN A 275 -2.39 -24.18 -18.73
CA ASN A 275 -1.35 -25.21 -18.67
C ASN A 275 0.08 -24.66 -18.46
N THR A 276 0.22 -23.52 -17.79
CA THR A 276 1.52 -22.96 -17.36
C THR A 276 1.52 -22.83 -15.85
N GLU A 277 2.09 -23.81 -15.16
CA GLU A 277 2.14 -23.83 -13.68
C GLU A 277 3.22 -22.89 -13.15
N HIS A 278 4.37 -22.83 -13.83
CA HIS A 278 5.50 -21.99 -13.49
C HIS A 278 5.76 -21.01 -14.64
N PRO A 279 5.28 -19.76 -14.55
CA PRO A 279 5.57 -18.76 -15.56
C PRO A 279 7.05 -18.34 -15.47
N GLU A 280 7.74 -18.29 -16.60
CA GLU A 280 9.18 -17.95 -16.68
C GLU A 280 9.41 -16.55 -17.27
N GLU A 281 8.38 -15.93 -17.83
CA GLU A 281 8.43 -14.57 -18.36
C GLU A 281 7.05 -13.89 -18.36
N VAL A 282 7.02 -12.58 -18.59
CA VAL A 282 5.77 -11.82 -18.73
C VAL A 282 4.86 -12.44 -19.78
N ASN A 283 5.41 -13.09 -20.82
CA ASN A 283 4.58 -13.67 -21.86
C ASN A 283 3.72 -14.84 -21.40
N ASP A 284 4.15 -15.55 -20.37
CA ASP A 284 3.45 -16.64 -19.72
C ASP A 284 2.27 -16.17 -18.86
N ILE A 285 2.13 -14.86 -18.68
CA ILE A 285 0.97 -14.27 -18.01
C ILE A 285 -0.21 -14.20 -18.98
N ALA A 286 -1.36 -14.69 -18.54
CA ALA A 286 -2.62 -14.52 -19.26
C ALA A 286 -3.19 -13.12 -19.02
N ARG A 287 -3.29 -12.73 -17.75
CA ARG A 287 -3.92 -11.47 -17.33
C ARG A 287 -3.43 -11.03 -15.96
N SER A 288 -3.39 -9.71 -15.77
CA SER A 288 -3.05 -9.07 -14.50
C SER A 288 -4.26 -8.40 -13.88
N TYR A 289 -4.24 -8.31 -12.55
CA TYR A 289 -5.36 -7.89 -11.74
C TYR A 289 -4.89 -6.98 -10.59
N ILE A 290 -5.75 -6.06 -10.19
CA ILE A 290 -5.59 -5.29 -8.97
C ILE A 290 -6.80 -5.56 -8.09
N ILE A 291 -6.57 -6.05 -6.88
CA ILE A 291 -7.61 -6.15 -5.86
C ILE A 291 -7.50 -4.90 -4.99
N LEU A 292 -8.61 -4.21 -4.77
CA LEU A 292 -8.70 -3.09 -3.84
C LEU A 292 -9.56 -3.49 -2.64
N ARG A 293 -9.11 -3.13 -1.44
CA ARG A 293 -9.85 -3.25 -0.18
C ARG A 293 -10.07 -1.85 0.39
N PRO A 294 -11.21 -1.23 0.08
CA PRO A 294 -11.52 0.12 0.51
C PRO A 294 -11.67 0.23 2.03
N MET A 295 -11.13 1.30 2.59
CA MET A 295 -11.32 1.77 3.95
C MET A 295 -11.81 3.22 3.93
N ALA A 296 -12.36 3.69 5.05
CA ALA A 296 -12.74 5.09 5.17
C ALA A 296 -11.50 6.01 5.04
N PRO A 297 -11.63 7.23 4.47
CA PRO A 297 -10.50 8.15 4.32
C PRO A 297 -9.77 8.46 5.63
N ASP A 298 -10.50 8.46 6.75
CA ASP A 298 -10.04 8.73 8.11
C ASP A 298 -9.73 7.48 8.94
N ALA A 299 -9.82 6.28 8.37
CA ALA A 299 -9.43 5.04 9.04
C ALA A 299 -7.91 4.91 9.17
N GLY A 300 -7.39 4.25 10.19
CA GLY A 300 -5.97 3.93 10.34
C GLY A 300 -5.73 2.41 10.27
N LEU A 301 -4.46 2.02 10.30
CA LEU A 301 -4.05 0.62 10.45
C LEU A 301 -3.36 0.40 11.80
N GLY A 302 -3.98 -0.44 12.62
CA GLY A 302 -3.46 -0.96 13.88
C GLY A 302 -2.65 -2.25 13.68
N SER A 303 -2.68 -3.14 14.68
CA SER A 303 -1.94 -4.42 14.65
C SER A 303 -2.86 -5.59 14.28
N GLY A 304 -2.34 -6.57 13.53
CA GLY A 304 -3.08 -7.78 13.17
C GLY A 304 -3.55 -7.81 11.70
N PRO A 305 -4.32 -8.83 11.29
CA PRO A 305 -4.92 -8.85 9.96
C PRO A 305 -6.05 -7.82 9.83
N ILE A 306 -6.34 -7.38 8.61
CA ILE A 306 -7.57 -6.63 8.35
C ILE A 306 -8.68 -7.65 8.07
N GLY A 307 -9.81 -7.53 8.78
CA GLY A 307 -10.96 -8.42 8.60
C GLY A 307 -11.71 -8.21 7.29
N ASP A 308 -12.66 -9.12 7.01
CA ASP A 308 -13.54 -9.02 5.85
C ASP A 308 -14.64 -7.97 6.03
N ALA A 309 -14.55 -6.89 5.25
CA ALA A 309 -15.58 -5.86 5.17
C ALA A 309 -16.62 -6.14 4.06
N GLY A 310 -16.45 -7.21 3.26
CA GLY A 310 -17.34 -7.56 2.16
C GLY A 310 -17.38 -6.53 1.04
N ASN A 311 -16.36 -5.67 0.94
CA ASN A 311 -16.35 -4.51 0.05
C ASN A 311 -15.20 -4.54 -0.98
N SER A 312 -14.56 -5.70 -1.16
CA SER A 312 -13.41 -5.82 -2.06
C SER A 312 -13.81 -5.61 -3.52
N ARG A 313 -12.89 -5.03 -4.31
CA ARG A 313 -13.06 -4.80 -5.75
C ARG A 313 -11.95 -5.52 -6.52
N VAL A 314 -12.30 -6.24 -7.59
CA VAL A 314 -11.31 -6.87 -8.48
C VAL A 314 -11.30 -6.13 -9.81
N LEU A 315 -10.17 -5.53 -10.14
CA LEU A 315 -9.93 -4.82 -11.38
C LEU A 315 -9.15 -5.72 -12.34
N ALA A 316 -9.69 -5.99 -13.51
CA ALA A 316 -9.05 -6.78 -14.55
C ALA A 316 -8.38 -5.87 -15.59
N LEU A 317 -7.07 -6.07 -15.80
CA LEU A 317 -6.30 -5.30 -16.77
C LEU A 317 -6.38 -5.92 -18.17
N PRO A 318 -6.42 -5.10 -19.22
CA PRO A 318 -6.45 -5.60 -20.60
C PRO A 318 -5.07 -6.08 -21.07
N LYS A 319 -4.01 -5.77 -20.32
CA LYS A 319 -2.63 -6.14 -20.61
C LYS A 319 -2.00 -6.83 -19.42
N LYS A 320 -0.87 -7.51 -19.67
CA LYS A 320 -0.07 -8.23 -18.67
C LYS A 320 0.73 -7.30 -17.76
N THR A 321 1.05 -6.09 -18.24
CA THR A 321 1.82 -5.09 -17.49
C THR A 321 0.95 -3.88 -17.13
N LEU A 322 1.45 -3.05 -16.21
CA LEU A 322 0.87 -1.78 -15.80
C LEU A 322 1.27 -0.65 -16.75
N PRO A 323 0.44 0.40 -16.92
CA PRO A 323 0.81 1.55 -17.73
C PRO A 323 1.85 2.40 -16.98
N GLN A 324 3.02 2.61 -17.57
CA GLN A 324 4.14 3.25 -16.87
C GLN A 324 4.29 4.75 -17.17
N SER A 325 3.66 5.21 -18.25
CA SER A 325 3.75 6.58 -18.74
C SER A 325 2.40 7.12 -19.23
N GLY A 326 2.27 8.45 -19.34
CA GLY A 326 1.02 9.10 -19.81
C GLY A 326 0.65 8.80 -21.26
N ARG A 327 1.54 8.12 -22.00
CA ARG A 327 1.27 7.63 -23.35
C ARG A 327 0.54 6.28 -23.33
N GLU A 328 0.70 5.51 -22.26
CA GLU A 328 0.06 4.23 -22.07
C GLU A 328 -1.27 4.40 -21.34
N ARG A 329 -2.35 3.93 -21.97
CA ARG A 329 -3.70 4.07 -21.45
C ARG A 329 -4.43 2.75 -21.59
N TYR A 330 -4.82 2.16 -20.48
CA TYR A 330 -5.45 0.85 -20.44
C TYR A 330 -6.90 1.00 -20.00
N MET A 331 -7.82 0.38 -20.75
CA MET A 331 -9.21 0.27 -20.33
C MET A 331 -9.30 -0.89 -19.34
N VAL A 332 -9.34 -0.57 -18.06
CA VAL A 332 -9.48 -1.52 -16.95
C VAL A 332 -10.95 -1.73 -16.67
N PHE A 333 -11.31 -2.96 -16.32
CA PHE A 333 -12.70 -3.35 -16.05
C PHE A 333 -12.86 -3.74 -14.58
N VAL A 334 -13.93 -3.26 -13.95
CA VAL A 334 -14.37 -3.78 -12.65
C VAL A 334 -14.99 -5.15 -12.87
N ASN A 335 -14.23 -6.21 -12.57
CA ASN A 335 -14.63 -7.60 -12.75
C ASN A 335 -15.48 -8.12 -11.59
N ARG A 336 -15.24 -7.61 -10.38
CA ARG A 336 -16.00 -7.88 -9.16
C ARG A 336 -16.04 -6.63 -8.29
N THR A 337 -17.13 -6.47 -7.53
CA THR A 337 -17.37 -5.37 -6.58
C THR A 337 -18.12 -5.95 -5.37
N GLY A 338 -18.02 -5.31 -4.20
CA GLY A 338 -18.73 -5.76 -2.99
C GLY A 338 -18.44 -7.21 -2.60
N THR A 339 -17.19 -7.65 -2.78
CA THR A 339 -16.83 -9.07 -2.68
C THR A 339 -16.24 -9.39 -1.31
N SER A 340 -16.73 -10.46 -0.68
CA SER A 340 -16.18 -11.06 0.55
C SER A 340 -14.93 -11.88 0.25
N PHE A 341 -14.18 -12.26 1.28
CA PHE A 341 -13.00 -13.12 1.12
C PHE A 341 -13.36 -14.51 0.65
N GLU A 342 -14.48 -15.06 1.12
CA GLU A 342 -14.98 -16.35 0.65
C GLU A 342 -15.25 -16.32 -0.86
N THR A 343 -15.92 -15.27 -1.35
CA THR A 343 -16.17 -15.12 -2.78
C THR A 343 -14.88 -14.86 -3.56
N LEU A 344 -13.95 -14.04 -3.05
CA LEU A 344 -12.63 -13.85 -3.67
C LEU A 344 -11.86 -15.18 -3.78
N LYS A 345 -11.91 -15.99 -2.73
CA LYS A 345 -11.26 -17.29 -2.67
C LYS A 345 -11.78 -18.22 -3.78
N ASN A 346 -13.07 -18.48 -3.73
CA ASN A 346 -13.71 -19.50 -4.57
C ASN A 346 -13.80 -19.07 -6.04
N GLU A 347 -13.99 -17.77 -6.31
CA GLU A 347 -14.23 -17.30 -7.68
C GLU A 347 -13.03 -16.66 -8.37
N PHE A 348 -12.05 -16.15 -7.62
CA PHE A 348 -10.90 -15.43 -8.19
C PHE A 348 -9.55 -16.09 -7.93
N LEU A 349 -9.26 -16.48 -6.68
CA LEU A 349 -7.95 -17.04 -6.33
C LEU A 349 -7.78 -18.47 -6.84
N GLU A 350 -8.83 -19.28 -6.75
CA GLU A 350 -8.79 -20.69 -7.15
C GLU A 350 -8.59 -20.90 -8.67
N GLY A 351 -7.80 -21.91 -8.99
CA GLY A 351 -7.66 -22.44 -10.34
C GLY A 351 -8.89 -23.23 -10.74
N GLU A 352 -9.09 -23.42 -12.05
CA GLU A 352 -10.24 -24.18 -12.57
C GLU A 352 -9.77 -25.26 -13.53
N LYS A 353 -10.29 -26.48 -13.37
CA LYS A 353 -10.07 -27.57 -14.33
C LYS A 353 -11.29 -27.66 -15.24
N ARG A 354 -11.06 -27.52 -16.54
CA ARG A 354 -12.12 -27.64 -17.56
C ARG A 354 -11.80 -28.75 -18.51
N GLU A 355 -12.77 -29.59 -18.83
CA GLU A 355 -12.62 -30.56 -19.91
C GLU A 355 -12.77 -29.85 -21.27
N THR A 356 -11.77 -30.00 -22.13
CA THR A 356 -11.81 -29.44 -23.49
C THR A 356 -12.06 -30.53 -24.51
N LYS A 357 -12.88 -30.20 -25.52
CA LYS A 357 -13.26 -31.12 -26.60
C LYS A 357 -12.09 -31.56 -27.48
N THR A 358 -10.96 -30.86 -27.45
CA THR A 358 -9.85 -31.04 -28.41
C THR A 358 -8.52 -31.44 -27.77
N LYS A 359 -8.29 -31.18 -26.48
CA LYS A 359 -7.00 -31.46 -25.81
C LYS A 359 -7.11 -32.13 -24.43
N GLY A 360 -8.29 -32.65 -24.05
CA GLY A 360 -8.50 -33.25 -22.73
C GLY A 360 -8.69 -32.19 -21.63
N THR A 361 -8.35 -32.49 -20.39
CA THR A 361 -8.50 -31.55 -19.26
C THR A 361 -7.50 -30.41 -19.37
N SER A 362 -8.02 -29.19 -19.49
CA SER A 362 -7.29 -27.93 -19.47
C SER A 362 -7.33 -27.34 -18.07
N VAL A 363 -6.19 -26.92 -17.55
CA VAL A 363 -6.11 -26.32 -16.21
C VAL A 363 -5.86 -24.82 -16.37
N VAL A 364 -6.80 -24.03 -15.85
CA VAL A 364 -6.60 -22.60 -15.60
C VAL A 364 -5.90 -22.48 -14.25
N PRO A 365 -4.65 -21.99 -14.19
CA PRO A 365 -3.90 -21.91 -12.94
C PRO A 365 -4.53 -20.95 -11.93
N GLU A 366 -4.13 -21.09 -10.67
CA GLU A 366 -4.47 -20.19 -9.56
C GLU A 366 -3.92 -18.78 -9.80
N ALA A 367 -4.51 -17.79 -9.13
CA ALA A 367 -3.98 -16.43 -9.14
C ALA A 367 -2.72 -16.36 -8.28
N VAL A 368 -1.65 -15.77 -8.81
CA VAL A 368 -0.35 -15.62 -8.14
C VAL A 368 -0.21 -14.17 -7.64
N PRO A 369 0.11 -13.96 -6.35
CA PRO A 369 0.37 -12.61 -5.84
C PRO A 369 1.71 -12.10 -6.38
N ALA A 370 1.71 -10.87 -6.87
CA ALA A 370 2.92 -10.16 -7.29
C ALA A 370 3.35 -9.08 -6.30
N ALA A 371 2.42 -8.42 -5.61
CA ALA A 371 2.75 -7.43 -4.61
C ALA A 371 1.55 -7.10 -3.71
N GLU A 372 1.84 -6.64 -2.51
CA GLU A 372 0.92 -6.00 -1.56
C GLU A 372 1.32 -4.54 -1.39
N GLY A 373 0.34 -3.68 -1.16
CA GLY A 373 0.61 -2.29 -0.85
C GLY A 373 -0.59 -1.56 -0.32
N VAL A 374 -0.41 -0.27 -0.10
CA VAL A 374 -1.47 0.64 0.30
C VAL A 374 -1.80 1.58 -0.85
N TYR A 375 -3.03 2.07 -0.90
CA TYR A 375 -3.47 3.00 -1.93
C TYR A 375 -4.30 4.14 -1.38
N MET A 376 -4.39 5.20 -2.19
CA MET A 376 -5.37 6.27 -2.05
C MET A 376 -6.01 6.59 -3.40
N LEU A 377 -7.31 6.77 -3.40
CA LEU A 377 -8.01 7.49 -4.47
C LEU A 377 -8.07 8.96 -4.11
N THR A 378 -7.40 9.79 -4.90
CA THR A 378 -7.37 11.24 -4.69
C THR A 378 -8.07 11.97 -5.84
N SER A 379 -8.60 13.16 -5.55
CA SER A 379 -9.10 14.09 -6.55
C SER A 379 -8.53 15.48 -6.32
N ASN A 380 -7.79 15.99 -7.30
CA ASN A 380 -7.37 17.40 -7.30
C ASN A 380 -8.47 18.34 -7.84
N GLY A 381 -9.63 17.78 -8.21
CA GLY A 381 -10.81 18.50 -8.70
C GLY A 381 -10.93 18.53 -10.23
N ARG A 382 -9.82 18.32 -10.95
CA ARG A 382 -9.82 18.14 -12.41
C ARG A 382 -9.61 16.68 -12.80
N GLU A 383 -8.72 16.01 -12.09
CA GLU A 383 -8.31 14.63 -12.30
C GLU A 383 -8.54 13.84 -11.01
N SER A 384 -8.74 12.55 -11.20
CA SER A 384 -8.73 11.58 -10.11
C SER A 384 -7.54 10.66 -10.30
N HIS A 385 -6.89 10.28 -9.21
CA HIS A 385 -5.72 9.42 -9.24
C HIS A 385 -5.90 8.23 -8.32
N LEU A 386 -5.31 7.10 -8.69
CA LEU A 386 -4.96 6.04 -7.75
C LEU A 386 -3.47 6.16 -7.49
N ALA A 387 -3.08 6.60 -6.30
CA ALA A 387 -1.71 6.56 -5.83
C ALA A 387 -1.50 5.31 -4.98
N TYR A 388 -0.33 4.68 -5.09
CA TYR A 388 0.00 3.50 -4.32
C TYR A 388 1.44 3.52 -3.82
N ALA A 389 1.67 2.77 -2.74
CA ALA A 389 2.98 2.40 -2.23
C ALA A 389 3.01 0.89 -2.00
N VAL A 390 3.99 0.20 -2.61
CA VAL A 390 4.18 -1.24 -2.45
C VAL A 390 4.89 -1.50 -1.12
N THR A 391 4.23 -2.22 -0.22
CA THR A 391 4.79 -2.60 1.08
C THR A 391 5.47 -3.96 0.99
N ARG A 392 4.98 -4.88 0.15
CA ARG A 392 5.59 -6.19 -0.10
C ARG A 392 5.64 -6.55 -1.60
N PRO A 393 6.74 -7.12 -2.10
CA PRO A 393 7.98 -7.39 -1.37
C PRO A 393 8.68 -6.09 -0.94
N ASN A 394 9.53 -6.17 0.09
CA ASN A 394 10.25 -4.99 0.59
C ASN A 394 11.10 -4.34 -0.51
N GLU A 395 11.80 -5.17 -1.27
CA GLU A 395 12.55 -4.82 -2.47
C GLU A 395 11.87 -5.44 -3.69
N LEU A 396 11.69 -4.64 -4.75
CA LEU A 396 11.07 -5.13 -5.97
C LEU A 396 12.03 -6.06 -6.71
N GLY A 397 11.55 -7.25 -7.05
CA GLY A 397 12.27 -8.20 -7.87
C GLY A 397 12.05 -8.00 -9.38
N GLU A 398 12.47 -9.00 -10.14
CA GLU A 398 12.33 -9.08 -11.59
C GLU A 398 10.86 -9.06 -12.00
N VAL A 399 10.03 -9.93 -11.39
CA VAL A 399 8.60 -10.03 -11.72
C VAL A 399 7.88 -8.70 -11.52
N GLN A 400 8.13 -8.01 -10.40
CA GLN A 400 7.51 -6.71 -10.15
C GLN A 400 7.96 -5.66 -11.17
N SER A 401 9.26 -5.63 -11.49
CA SER A 401 9.82 -4.69 -12.45
C SER A 401 9.26 -4.90 -13.86
N ASP A 402 9.16 -6.16 -14.28
CA ASP A 402 8.67 -6.57 -15.59
C ASP A 402 7.16 -6.39 -15.76
N LEU A 403 6.39 -6.55 -14.67
CA LEU A 403 4.99 -6.15 -14.59
C LEU A 403 4.79 -4.63 -14.64
N GLY A 404 5.87 -3.86 -14.47
CA GLY A 404 5.87 -2.41 -14.49
C GLY A 404 5.50 -1.75 -13.16
N LEU A 405 5.59 -2.49 -12.05
CA LEU A 405 5.42 -1.95 -10.70
C LEU A 405 6.57 -1.03 -10.31
N LYS A 406 6.25 -0.05 -9.48
CA LYS A 406 7.22 0.86 -8.85
C LYS A 406 7.01 0.81 -7.34
N LYS A 407 8.02 1.21 -6.55
CA LYS A 407 7.87 1.23 -5.08
C LYS A 407 6.74 2.18 -4.66
N GLN A 408 6.65 3.32 -5.34
CA GLN A 408 5.50 4.21 -5.30
C GLN A 408 5.13 4.61 -6.73
N GLY A 409 3.84 4.69 -7.03
CA GLY A 409 3.36 5.02 -8.36
C GLY A 409 1.94 5.54 -8.34
N SER A 410 1.49 6.10 -9.47
CA SER A 410 0.10 6.50 -9.61
C SER A 410 -0.44 6.31 -11.02
N PHE A 411 -1.77 6.27 -11.11
CA PHE A 411 -2.53 6.26 -12.36
C PHE A 411 -3.55 7.39 -12.35
N VAL A 412 -3.68 8.13 -13.45
CA VAL A 412 -4.87 8.98 -13.64
C VAL A 412 -6.04 8.09 -14.03
N LEU A 413 -7.17 8.27 -13.35
CA LEU A 413 -8.38 7.50 -13.54
C LEU A 413 -9.47 8.32 -14.21
N SER A 414 -10.05 7.78 -15.28
CA SER A 414 -11.25 8.34 -15.89
C SER A 414 -12.28 7.26 -16.22
N THR A 415 -13.50 7.45 -15.70
CA THR A 415 -14.62 6.54 -15.94
C THR A 415 -15.27 6.85 -17.27
N LYS A 416 -15.53 5.82 -18.06
CA LYS A 416 -16.25 5.91 -19.32
C LYS A 416 -17.76 5.96 -19.10
N ASN A 417 -18.43 6.84 -19.82
CA ASN A 417 -19.89 6.90 -19.88
C ASN A 417 -20.44 5.73 -20.71
N PRO A 418 -21.30 4.84 -20.16
CA PRO A 418 -21.83 3.70 -20.89
C PRO A 418 -22.76 4.11 -22.04
N LYS A 419 -23.37 5.30 -21.99
CA LYS A 419 -24.21 5.84 -23.08
C LYS A 419 -23.41 6.21 -24.32
N THR A 420 -22.08 6.33 -24.21
CA THR A 420 -21.24 6.61 -25.37
C THR A 420 -20.74 5.30 -25.99
N PRO A 421 -21.10 4.98 -27.24
CA PRO A 421 -20.76 3.70 -27.85
C PRO A 421 -19.24 3.49 -27.90
N ALA A 422 -18.79 2.28 -27.57
CA ALA A 422 -17.42 1.87 -27.83
C ALA A 422 -17.25 1.57 -29.34
N PRO A 423 -16.02 1.65 -29.88
CA PRO A 423 -15.71 1.06 -31.19
C PRO A 423 -16.21 -0.40 -31.27
N GLN A 424 -16.75 -0.81 -32.43
CA GLN A 424 -17.49 -2.08 -32.61
C GLN A 424 -16.79 -3.32 -32.03
N ASN A 425 -15.46 -3.43 -32.12
CA ASN A 425 -14.70 -4.60 -31.66
C ASN A 425 -14.21 -4.48 -30.20
N THR A 426 -14.68 -3.47 -29.47
CA THR A 426 -14.26 -3.15 -28.10
C THR A 426 -15.43 -2.95 -27.14
N GLN A 427 -16.63 -3.38 -27.56
CA GLN A 427 -17.79 -3.39 -26.69
C GLN A 427 -17.76 -4.63 -25.81
N LEU A 428 -18.08 -4.44 -24.53
CA LEU A 428 -18.36 -5.56 -23.64
C LEU A 428 -19.72 -6.16 -24.04
N PRO A 429 -19.94 -7.47 -23.84
CA PRO A 429 -21.26 -8.08 -23.96
C PRO A 429 -22.31 -7.38 -23.09
N GLU A 430 -21.90 -6.96 -21.90
CA GLU A 430 -22.73 -6.22 -20.95
C GLU A 430 -21.96 -5.02 -20.38
N GLY A 431 -22.63 -3.86 -20.34
CA GLY A 431 -22.05 -2.62 -19.81
C GLY A 431 -22.28 -2.47 -18.31
N PRO A 432 -21.71 -1.42 -17.67
CA PRO A 432 -22.02 -1.12 -16.28
C PRO A 432 -23.43 -0.56 -16.11
N GLU A 433 -24.10 -1.00 -15.05
CA GLU A 433 -25.39 -0.48 -14.63
C GLU A 433 -25.21 0.62 -13.57
N PHE A 434 -24.87 1.83 -14.02
CA PHE A 434 -24.75 2.97 -13.10
C PHE A 434 -26.11 3.44 -12.59
N SER A 435 -26.14 3.90 -11.34
CA SER A 435 -27.31 4.59 -10.77
C SER A 435 -27.65 5.85 -11.57
N LYS A 436 -28.88 6.35 -11.44
CA LYS A 436 -29.31 7.57 -12.14
C LYS A 436 -28.44 8.77 -11.75
N GLU A 437 -28.06 8.85 -10.49
CA GLU A 437 -27.21 9.90 -9.95
C GLU A 437 -25.85 9.90 -10.65
N ILE A 438 -25.15 8.75 -10.72
CA ILE A 438 -23.87 8.63 -11.43
C ILE A 438 -24.05 8.93 -12.92
N GLN A 439 -25.15 8.46 -13.52
CA GLN A 439 -25.41 8.64 -14.94
C GLN A 439 -25.64 10.11 -15.32
N ASP A 440 -26.28 10.89 -14.43
CA ASP A 440 -26.55 12.32 -14.60
C ASP A 440 -25.29 13.16 -14.36
N GLU A 441 -24.36 12.70 -13.50
CA GLU A 441 -23.07 13.37 -13.27
C GLU A 441 -22.23 13.53 -14.53
N PHE A 442 -22.35 12.59 -15.48
CA PHE A 442 -21.62 12.65 -16.74
C PHE A 442 -21.98 13.87 -17.58
N ARG A 443 -23.19 14.44 -17.48
CA ARG A 443 -23.63 15.62 -18.27
C ARG A 443 -23.29 15.52 -19.76
N ASP A 444 -23.59 14.37 -20.36
CA ASP A 444 -23.27 13.99 -21.76
C ASP A 444 -21.77 13.89 -22.11
N LEU A 445 -20.87 14.08 -21.14
CA LEU A 445 -19.44 13.82 -21.34
C LEU A 445 -19.21 12.33 -21.53
N ARG A 446 -18.31 12.00 -22.46
CA ARG A 446 -17.85 10.61 -22.68
C ARG A 446 -17.04 10.07 -21.52
N TRP A 447 -16.34 10.96 -20.81
CA TRP A 447 -15.35 10.66 -19.79
C TRP A 447 -15.53 11.60 -18.62
N GLN A 448 -15.37 11.08 -17.41
CA GLN A 448 -15.30 11.90 -16.20
C GLN A 448 -14.20 11.40 -15.26
N PRO A 449 -13.65 12.24 -14.37
CA PRO A 449 -12.75 11.79 -13.32
C PRO A 449 -13.43 10.73 -12.46
N SER A 450 -12.72 9.64 -12.16
CA SER A 450 -13.31 8.53 -11.40
C SER A 450 -13.58 8.91 -9.94
N LYS A 451 -14.65 8.36 -9.36
CA LYS A 451 -14.99 8.44 -7.94
C LYS A 451 -15.12 7.02 -7.39
N PRO A 452 -14.97 6.80 -6.07
CA PRO A 452 -15.18 5.50 -5.42
C PRO A 452 -16.43 4.76 -5.93
N ALA A 453 -17.58 5.44 -5.93
CA ALA A 453 -18.86 4.89 -6.38
C ALA A 453 -18.87 4.35 -7.83
N HIS A 454 -17.98 4.84 -8.71
CA HIS A 454 -17.87 4.30 -10.06
C HIS A 454 -17.19 2.93 -10.07
N LEU A 455 -16.26 2.69 -9.14
CA LEU A 455 -15.57 1.40 -8.99
C LEU A 455 -16.44 0.37 -8.27
N ASP A 456 -17.52 0.80 -7.62
CA ASP A 456 -18.50 -0.08 -6.95
C ASP A 456 -19.53 -0.69 -7.93
N THR A 457 -19.43 -0.40 -9.22
CA THR A 457 -20.35 -0.90 -10.25
C THR A 457 -19.67 -1.96 -11.11
N LEU A 458 -20.28 -3.15 -11.21
CA LEU A 458 -19.80 -4.24 -12.06
C LEU A 458 -19.67 -3.79 -13.53
N ASN A 459 -18.67 -4.30 -14.24
CA ASN A 459 -18.38 -3.97 -15.65
C ASN A 459 -18.03 -2.49 -15.91
N ALA A 460 -17.82 -1.69 -14.87
CA ALA A 460 -17.39 -0.31 -15.03
C ALA A 460 -16.04 -0.24 -15.76
N GLN A 461 -15.98 0.63 -16.76
CA GLN A 461 -14.83 0.83 -17.63
C GLN A 461 -14.04 2.06 -17.16
N ILE A 462 -12.85 1.82 -16.63
CA ILE A 462 -11.97 2.86 -16.09
C ILE A 462 -10.71 2.95 -16.95
N LEU A 463 -10.47 4.11 -17.53
CA LEU A 463 -9.21 4.39 -18.22
C LEU A 463 -8.13 4.65 -17.17
N PHE A 464 -7.15 3.76 -17.09
CA PHE A 464 -5.92 3.93 -16.34
C PHE A 464 -4.87 4.54 -17.26
N ILE A 465 -4.37 5.72 -16.91
CA ILE A 465 -3.31 6.41 -17.63
C ILE A 465 -2.07 6.40 -16.74
N GLY A 466 -0.95 5.89 -17.24
CA GLY A 466 0.29 5.82 -16.46
C GLY A 466 0.84 7.20 -16.13
N GLU A 467 1.55 7.33 -15.01
CA GLU A 467 2.27 8.55 -14.63
C GLU A 467 3.78 8.31 -14.52
N SER A 468 4.54 9.13 -15.26
CA SER A 468 6.00 9.09 -15.21
C SER A 468 6.56 9.82 -13.99
N GLY A 469 5.82 10.77 -13.43
CA GLY A 469 6.21 11.56 -12.25
C GLY A 469 5.98 10.87 -10.90
N GLY A 470 5.80 9.54 -10.89
CA GLY A 470 5.50 8.80 -9.67
C GLY A 470 4.14 9.19 -9.10
N ILE A 471 4.13 9.69 -7.86
CA ILE A 471 2.90 10.08 -7.14
C ILE A 471 2.67 11.59 -7.09
N ASP A 472 3.62 12.42 -7.55
CA ASP A 472 3.66 13.86 -7.24
C ASP A 472 2.34 14.58 -7.52
N LYS A 473 1.75 14.37 -8.71
CA LYS A 473 0.44 14.96 -9.07
C LYS A 473 -0.72 14.42 -8.25
N ALA A 474 -0.68 13.13 -7.91
CA ALA A 474 -1.74 12.46 -7.17
C ALA A 474 -1.80 12.93 -5.71
N VAL A 475 -0.69 13.43 -5.18
CA VAL A 475 -0.57 13.93 -3.80
C VAL A 475 -0.48 15.44 -3.69
N GLU A 476 -0.84 16.18 -4.75
CA GLU A 476 -0.87 17.64 -4.73
C GLU A 476 -1.91 18.18 -3.73
N PRO A 477 -1.50 19.02 -2.77
CA PRO A 477 -2.42 19.56 -1.78
C PRO A 477 -3.34 20.63 -2.34
N ARG A 478 -4.58 20.70 -1.82
CA ARG A 478 -5.45 21.85 -2.07
C ARG A 478 -5.16 22.98 -1.11
N LYS A 479 -5.17 24.21 -1.65
CA LYS A 479 -5.03 25.45 -0.86
C LYS A 479 -6.06 25.58 0.27
N LYS A 480 -7.24 24.99 0.12
CA LYS A 480 -8.29 24.99 1.16
C LYS A 480 -7.87 24.12 2.34
N ASP A 481 -7.48 22.88 2.07
CA ASP A 481 -7.01 21.91 3.08
C ASP A 481 -5.80 22.47 3.83
N GLN A 482 -4.85 23.07 3.10
CA GLN A 482 -3.71 23.76 3.70
C GLN A 482 -4.12 24.87 4.65
N LYS A 483 -5.11 25.70 4.29
CA LYS A 483 -5.61 26.78 5.16
C LYS A 483 -6.28 26.24 6.42
N GLU A 484 -7.05 25.17 6.28
CA GLU A 484 -7.74 24.46 7.35
C GLU A 484 -6.79 23.64 8.23
N GLY A 485 -5.52 23.52 7.84
CA GLY A 485 -4.50 22.78 8.60
C GLY A 485 -4.68 21.28 8.52
N LYS A 486 -5.36 20.80 7.45
CA LYS A 486 -5.44 19.38 7.11
C LYS A 486 -4.08 18.84 6.70
N GLU A 487 -3.94 17.53 6.78
CA GLU A 487 -2.74 16.82 6.40
C GLU A 487 -2.45 16.96 4.90
N GLU A 488 -1.17 16.88 4.55
CA GLU A 488 -0.74 16.82 3.15
C GLU A 488 -1.01 15.41 2.61
N PRO A 489 -1.64 15.25 1.43
CA PRO A 489 -2.01 13.91 0.92
C PRO A 489 -0.84 12.93 0.86
N ARG A 490 0.37 13.44 0.59
CA ARG A 490 1.60 12.65 0.60
C ARG A 490 1.88 12.02 1.96
N GLU A 491 1.71 12.80 3.04
CA GLU A 491 1.94 12.31 4.40
C GLU A 491 0.91 11.24 4.78
N VAL A 492 -0.34 11.36 4.31
CA VAL A 492 -1.36 10.30 4.51
C VAL A 492 -0.93 8.96 3.89
N LEU A 493 -0.36 8.98 2.67
CA LEU A 493 0.13 7.76 2.02
C LEU A 493 1.33 7.17 2.75
N GLU A 494 2.30 8.02 3.12
CA GLU A 494 3.51 7.60 3.83
C GLU A 494 3.16 7.02 5.21
N GLU A 495 2.19 7.60 5.92
CA GLU A 495 1.70 7.07 7.21
C GLU A 495 1.02 5.72 7.03
N LEU A 496 0.14 5.59 6.04
CA LEU A 496 -0.53 4.32 5.76
C LEU A 496 0.47 3.22 5.36
N GLU A 497 1.52 3.56 4.61
CA GLU A 497 2.63 2.66 4.26
C GLU A 497 3.39 2.19 5.51
N GLU A 498 3.74 3.11 6.42
CA GLU A 498 4.44 2.78 7.67
C GLU A 498 3.59 1.89 8.60
N GLU A 499 2.29 2.17 8.72
CA GLU A 499 1.38 1.39 9.53
C GLU A 499 1.22 -0.04 9.00
N ASP A 500 1.06 -0.20 7.68
CA ASP A 500 0.96 -1.52 7.06
C ASP A 500 2.25 -2.35 7.22
N LEU A 501 3.41 -1.73 6.99
CA LEU A 501 4.72 -2.36 7.23
C LEU A 501 4.89 -2.79 8.70
N ALA A 502 4.41 -1.99 9.65
CA ALA A 502 4.50 -2.30 11.07
C ALA A 502 3.58 -3.48 11.45
N ARG A 503 2.34 -3.46 10.95
CA ARG A 503 1.31 -4.46 11.21
C ARG A 503 1.68 -5.86 10.72
N MET A 504 2.39 -5.94 9.61
CA MET A 504 2.78 -7.20 8.97
C MET A 504 4.20 -7.64 9.34
N LYS A 505 4.90 -6.91 10.20
CA LYS A 505 6.29 -7.20 10.56
C LYS A 505 6.46 -8.62 11.10
N GLY A 506 7.44 -9.35 10.54
CA GLY A 506 7.79 -10.70 10.97
C GLY A 506 7.06 -11.82 10.21
N LEU A 507 6.17 -11.47 9.29
CA LEU A 507 5.58 -12.41 8.33
C LEU A 507 6.39 -12.45 7.02
N SER A 508 6.38 -13.61 6.36
CA SER A 508 6.82 -13.71 4.97
C SER A 508 5.90 -12.89 4.05
N ASP A 509 6.35 -12.62 2.82
CA ASP A 509 5.58 -11.81 1.88
C ASP A 509 4.27 -12.51 1.47
N SER A 510 4.29 -13.82 1.17
CA SER A 510 3.07 -14.59 0.88
C SER A 510 2.15 -14.67 2.10
N ASP A 511 2.71 -14.94 3.29
CA ASP A 511 1.91 -15.09 4.51
C ASP A 511 1.17 -13.80 4.86
N ALA A 512 1.76 -12.63 4.60
CA ALA A 512 1.11 -11.34 4.82
C ALA A 512 -0.16 -11.22 3.97
N VAL A 513 -0.04 -11.43 2.65
CA VAL A 513 -1.16 -11.35 1.69
C VAL A 513 -2.27 -12.31 2.07
N PHE A 514 -1.93 -13.59 2.26
CA PHE A 514 -2.95 -14.62 2.47
C PHE A 514 -3.57 -14.53 3.86
N ARG A 515 -2.81 -14.15 4.90
CA ARG A 515 -3.38 -13.91 6.23
C ARG A 515 -4.41 -12.78 6.20
N ASP A 516 -4.18 -11.76 5.39
CA ASP A 516 -5.11 -10.64 5.22
C ASP A 516 -6.34 -10.97 4.38
N LEU A 517 -6.24 -11.96 3.50
CA LEU A 517 -7.36 -12.50 2.73
C LEU A 517 -8.05 -13.67 3.47
N GLU A 518 -7.74 -13.87 4.75
CA GLU A 518 -8.22 -14.99 5.58
C GLU A 518 -8.03 -16.38 4.91
N THR A 519 -6.94 -16.51 4.18
CA THR A 519 -6.51 -17.73 3.49
C THR A 519 -5.18 -18.24 4.05
N HIS A 520 -4.87 -19.51 3.80
CA HIS A 520 -3.60 -20.10 4.20
C HIS A 520 -2.61 -20.04 3.05
N ALA A 521 -1.41 -19.49 3.27
CA ALA A 521 -0.39 -19.39 2.24
C ALA A 521 -0.04 -20.74 1.59
N GLY A 522 -0.07 -21.84 2.35
CA GLY A 522 0.16 -23.19 1.81
C GLY A 522 -0.94 -23.73 0.88
N GLN A 523 -2.04 -23.01 0.66
CA GLN A 523 -3.11 -23.40 -0.28
C GLN A 523 -2.97 -22.75 -1.66
N TYR A 524 -2.10 -21.74 -1.81
CA TYR A 524 -1.96 -20.93 -3.02
C TYR A 524 -0.48 -20.74 -3.37
N PRO A 525 -0.16 -20.26 -4.58
CA PRO A 525 1.23 -20.04 -4.98
C PRO A 525 1.86 -18.92 -4.15
N ASP A 526 3.14 -19.10 -3.80
CA ASP A 526 3.91 -18.05 -3.14
C ASP A 526 4.05 -16.80 -4.01
N MET A 527 4.28 -15.66 -3.36
CA MET A 527 4.59 -14.41 -4.05
C MET A 527 5.86 -14.56 -4.87
N MET A 528 5.73 -14.39 -6.19
CA MET A 528 6.86 -14.50 -7.11
C MET A 528 7.60 -13.17 -7.20
N THR A 529 8.88 -13.15 -6.83
CA THR A 529 9.78 -11.99 -7.01
C THR A 529 10.76 -12.18 -8.16
N THR A 530 10.97 -13.42 -8.59
CA THR A 530 11.69 -13.81 -9.80
C THR A 530 10.84 -14.80 -10.59
N PHE A 531 11.09 -14.88 -11.89
CA PHE A 531 10.53 -15.93 -12.73
C PHE A 531 11.19 -17.29 -12.46
#